data_AF-A0A533SG45-F1
#
_entry.id   AF-A0A533SG45-F1
#
_cell.length_a   1.000
_cell.length_b   1.000
_cell.length_c   1.000
_cell.angle_alpha   90.00
_cell.angle_beta   90.00
_cell.angle_gamma   90.00
#
_symmetry.space_group_name_H-M   'P 1'
#
loop_
_entity.id
_entity.type
_entity.pdbx_description
1 polymer ?
#
loop_
_entity_poly.entity_id
_entity_poly.type
_entity_poly.pdbx_seq_one_letter_code
_entity_poly.pdbx_strand_id
1 'polypeptide(L)'
;QLLILDDLGTQSASPWAREKLYQLFNHRYMARLPTVITTSSKMEDLDPRIRSRMLDSRLCDIYAILLPAYRVGEAEKPRRTTRRTPPR
;
A
#
# COMPACT_ATOMS: atom_id res chain seq x y z
N GLN A 1 11.96 -5.37 -18.84
CA GLN A 1 12.27 -5.81 -17.46
C GLN A 1 11.27 -5.21 -16.49
N LEU A 2 10.59 -6.05 -15.70
CA LEU A 2 9.64 -5.66 -14.65
C LEU A 2 10.39 -5.38 -13.34
N LEU A 3 9.95 -4.37 -12.59
CA LEU A 3 10.38 -4.12 -11.21
C LEU A 3 9.16 -4.11 -10.29
N ILE A 4 9.28 -4.77 -9.15
CA ILE A 4 8.28 -4.72 -8.07
C ILE A 4 8.94 -4.01 -6.89
N LEU A 5 8.33 -2.92 -6.43
CA LEU A 5 8.72 -2.19 -5.24
C LEU A 5 7.68 -2.46 -4.16
N ASP A 6 8.05 -3.31 -3.22
CA ASP A 6 7.18 -3.65 -2.11
C ASP A 6 7.28 -2.60 -0.98
N ASP A 7 6.14 -2.32 -0.37
CA ASP A 7 5.97 -1.55 0.85
C ASP A 7 6.63 -0.16 0.84
N LEU A 8 6.25 0.67 -0.12
CA LEU A 8 6.73 2.04 -0.24
C LEU A 8 6.18 2.91 0.89
N GLY A 9 7.06 3.51 1.69
CA GLY A 9 6.70 4.55 2.67
C GLY A 9 6.64 4.10 4.13
N THR A 10 6.93 2.83 4.43
CA THR A 10 6.90 2.27 5.80
C THR A 10 8.14 2.54 6.67
N GLN A 11 9.16 3.22 6.15
CA GLN A 11 10.46 3.34 6.83
C GLN A 11 10.98 4.79 6.86
N SER A 12 11.69 5.16 7.93
CA SER A 12 12.59 6.32 7.95
C SER A 12 13.77 6.07 7.01
N ALA A 13 13.53 6.21 5.70
CA ALA A 13 14.59 6.10 4.71
C ALA A 13 15.64 7.19 4.99
N SER A 14 16.91 6.79 5.08
CA SER A 14 18.02 7.73 5.16
C SER A 14 17.95 8.72 3.99
N PRO A 15 18.53 9.93 4.11
CA PRO A 15 18.53 10.89 2.99
C PRO A 15 19.03 10.27 1.68
N TRP A 16 20.06 9.43 1.76
CA TRP A 16 20.59 8.68 0.61
C TRP A 16 19.60 7.67 0.04
N ALA A 17 18.92 6.89 0.89
CA ALA A 17 17.91 5.93 0.43
C ALA A 17 16.75 6.64 -0.28
N ARG A 18 16.31 7.80 0.24
CA ARG A 18 15.29 8.64 -0.41
C ARG A 18 15.75 9.16 -1.77
N GLU A 19 17.00 9.61 -1.85
CA GLU A 19 17.59 10.06 -3.11
C GLU A 19 17.65 8.94 -4.15
N LYS A 20 18.10 7.74 -3.76
CA LYS A 20 18.16 6.58 -4.66
C LYS A 20 16.79 6.11 -5.10
N LEU A 21 15.82 6.10 -4.18
CA LEU A 21 14.44 5.78 -4.52
C LEU A 21 13.88 6.79 -5.53
N TYR A 22 14.17 8.09 -5.35
CA TYR A 22 13.77 9.12 -6.30
C TYR A 22 14.43 8.94 -7.68
N GLN A 23 15.75 8.66 -7.72
CA GLN A 23 16.47 8.39 -8.96
C GLN A 23 15.85 7.22 -9.73
N LEU A 24 15.57 6.11 -9.03
CA LEU A 24 14.94 4.92 -9.59
C LEU A 24 13.55 5.21 -10.13
N PHE A 25 12.68 5.84 -9.33
CA PHE A 25 11.32 6.21 -9.74
C PHE A 25 11.32 7.11 -10.96
N ASN A 26 12.15 8.15 -10.95
CA ASN A 26 12.22 9.10 -12.05
C ASN A 26 12.68 8.44 -13.35
N HIS A 27 13.72 7.60 -13.28
CA HIS A 27 14.20 6.87 -14.44
C HIS A 27 13.12 5.96 -15.03
N ARG A 28 12.44 5.16 -14.19
CA ARG A 28 11.40 4.23 -14.66
C ARG A 28 10.18 4.94 -15.22
N TYR A 29 9.76 6.04 -14.60
CA TYR A 29 8.69 6.89 -15.09
C TYR A 29 9.02 7.48 -16.46
N MET A 30 10.21 8.09 -16.62
CA MET A 30 10.65 8.69 -17.88
C MET A 30 10.79 7.66 -19.00
N ALA A 31 11.33 6.49 -18.69
CA ALA A 31 11.50 5.40 -19.65
C ALA A 31 10.24 4.54 -19.84
N ARG A 32 9.11 4.89 -19.17
CA ARG A 32 7.84 4.14 -19.17
C ARG A 32 8.01 2.64 -18.92
N LEU A 33 8.91 2.29 -18.00
CA LEU A 33 9.22 0.91 -17.69
C LEU A 33 8.16 0.31 -16.74
N PRO A 34 7.71 -0.93 -16.98
CA PRO A 34 6.65 -1.54 -16.19
C PRO A 34 7.08 -1.70 -14.73
N THR A 35 6.29 -1.15 -13.80
CA THR A 35 6.62 -1.10 -12.37
C THR A 35 5.37 -1.37 -11.56
N VAL A 36 5.45 -2.26 -10.58
CA VAL A 36 4.40 -2.48 -9.57
C VAL A 36 4.90 -1.92 -8.25
N ILE A 37 4.06 -1.16 -7.56
CA ILE A 37 4.38 -0.55 -6.27
C ILE A 37 3.25 -0.89 -5.30
N THR A 38 3.60 -1.38 -4.12
CA THR A 38 2.65 -1.52 -3.00
C THR A 38 2.97 -0.45 -1.96
N THR A 39 1.96 0.04 -1.26
CA THR A 39 2.13 0.99 -0.15
C THR A 39 0.97 0.84 0.82
N SER A 40 1.26 0.90 2.12
CA SER A 40 0.24 1.02 3.16
C SER A 40 -0.09 2.48 3.50
N SER A 41 0.68 3.44 2.96
CA SER A 41 0.53 4.85 3.24
C SER A 41 -0.59 5.47 2.40
N LYS A 42 -1.25 6.50 2.92
CA LYS A 42 -2.18 7.28 2.10
C LYS A 42 -1.42 8.07 1.06
N MET A 43 -2.11 8.40 -0.03
CA MET A 43 -1.51 9.19 -1.10
C MET A 43 -1.04 10.56 -0.60
N GLU A 44 -1.76 11.15 0.37
CA GLU A 44 -1.37 12.43 0.98
C GLU A 44 -0.03 12.38 1.72
N ASP A 45 0.32 11.22 2.30
CA ASP A 45 1.51 11.02 3.15
C ASP A 45 2.79 10.77 2.33
N LEU A 46 2.64 10.51 1.04
CA LEU A 46 3.77 10.30 0.13
C LEU A 46 4.50 11.60 -0.19
N ASP A 47 5.80 11.47 -0.48
CA ASP A 47 6.60 12.58 -0.98
C ASP A 47 5.91 13.25 -2.19
N PRO A 48 5.75 14.59 -2.21
CA PRO A 48 4.99 15.27 -3.25
C PRO A 48 5.45 14.97 -4.68
N ARG A 49 6.75 14.72 -4.88
CA ARG A 49 7.30 14.44 -6.22
C ARG A 49 7.00 13.01 -6.67
N ILE A 50 7.01 12.06 -5.74
CA ILE A 50 6.60 10.67 -5.99
C ILE A 50 5.09 10.65 -6.26
N ARG A 51 4.32 11.31 -5.39
CA ARG A 51 2.87 11.45 -5.50
C ARG A 51 2.43 11.96 -6.87
N SER A 52 3.05 13.04 -7.34
CA SER A 52 2.72 13.62 -8.66
C SER A 52 2.96 12.66 -9.84
N ARG A 53 3.92 11.73 -9.74
CA ARG A 53 4.18 10.75 -10.79
C ARG A 53 3.20 9.58 -10.73
N MET A 54 2.89 9.12 -9.53
CA MET A 54 1.92 8.04 -9.30
C MET A 54 0.50 8.45 -9.68
N LEU A 55 0.14 9.73 -9.55
CA LEU A 55 -1.16 10.27 -9.96
C LEU A 55 -1.27 10.56 -11.47
N ASP A 56 -0.22 10.31 -12.26
CA ASP A 56 -0.32 10.46 -13.72
C ASP A 56 -1.15 9.31 -14.32
N SER A 57 -2.43 9.56 -14.54
CA SER A 57 -3.39 8.60 -15.10
C SER A 57 -3.08 8.16 -16.54
N ARG A 58 -2.09 8.77 -17.20
CA ARG A 58 -1.63 8.33 -18.54
C ARG A 58 -0.66 7.15 -18.46
N LEU A 59 -0.05 6.92 -17.31
CA LEU A 59 1.02 5.94 -17.11
C LEU A 59 0.76 5.01 -15.91
N CYS A 60 -0.10 5.40 -14.97
CA CYS A 60 -0.33 4.66 -13.74
C CYS A 60 -1.80 4.33 -13.53
N ASP A 61 -2.06 3.08 -13.14
CA ASP A 61 -3.34 2.62 -12.62
C ASP A 61 -3.19 2.37 -11.11
N ILE A 62 -4.11 2.94 -10.31
CA ILE A 62 -4.09 2.84 -8.85
C ILE A 62 -5.21 1.93 -8.39
N TYR A 63 -4.86 0.90 -7.62
CA TYR A 63 -5.80 -0.05 -7.04
C TYR A 63 -5.78 0.07 -5.52
N ALA A 64 -6.89 0.55 -4.95
CA ALA A 64 -7.05 0.62 -3.49
C ALA A 64 -7.51 -0.74 -2.95
N ILE A 65 -6.71 -1.33 -2.05
CA ILE A 65 -7.08 -2.54 -1.32
C ILE A 65 -7.70 -2.13 0.01
N LEU A 66 -9.03 -2.11 0.06
CA LEU A 66 -9.81 -1.69 1.24
C LEU A 66 -10.14 -2.85 2.21
N LEU A 67 -9.63 -4.04 1.93
CA LEU A 67 -9.92 -5.24 2.71
C LEU A 67 -9.15 -5.23 4.04
N PRO A 68 -9.73 -5.81 5.11
CA PRO A 68 -8.98 -6.07 6.33
C PRO A 68 -7.82 -7.03 6.07
N ALA A 69 -6.84 -7.02 6.99
CA ALA A 69 -5.68 -7.89 6.90
C ALA A 69 -6.11 -9.35 6.71
N TYR A 70 -5.62 -9.98 5.64
CA TYR A 70 -5.89 -11.38 5.36
C TYR A 70 -5.22 -12.25 6.43
N ARG A 71 -6.02 -13.00 7.19
CA ARG A 71 -5.55 -13.96 8.20
C ARG A 71 -5.98 -15.36 7.78
N VAL A 72 -5.02 -16.22 7.48
CA VAL A 72 -5.29 -17.64 7.22
C VAL A 72 -5.54 -18.32 8.56
N GLY A 73 -6.81 -18.52 8.91
CA GLY A 73 -7.21 -19.28 10.10
C GLY A 73 -7.64 -18.42 11.28
N GLU A 74 -8.89 -17.96 11.24
CA GLU A 74 -9.81 -18.00 12.38
C GLU A 74 -11.20 -17.73 11.79
N ALA A 75 -11.91 -18.81 11.45
CA ALA A 75 -13.33 -18.74 11.20
C ALA A 75 -13.97 -18.07 12.43
N GLU A 76 -14.65 -16.95 12.21
CA GLU A 76 -15.38 -16.21 13.22
C GLU A 76 -16.29 -17.18 13.99
N LYS A 77 -15.91 -17.55 15.22
CA LYS A 77 -16.76 -18.42 16.04
C LYS A 77 -18.05 -17.66 16.31
N PRO A 78 -19.23 -18.22 15.98
CA PRO A 78 -20.49 -17.52 16.17
C PRO A 78 -20.63 -17.17 17.66
N ARG A 79 -20.88 -15.89 17.95
CA ARG A 79 -21.11 -15.39 19.31
C ARG A 79 -22.21 -16.22 19.97
N ARG A 80 -21.85 -16.95 21.01
CA ARG A 80 -22.77 -17.72 21.85
C ARG A 80 -23.73 -16.72 22.51
N THR A 81 -24.98 -16.67 22.07
CA THR A 81 -26.02 -15.88 22.73
C THR A 81 -26.24 -16.49 24.11
N THR A 82 -25.90 -15.74 25.16
CA THR A 82 -26.28 -16.10 26.53
C THR A 82 -27.78 -15.98 26.62
N ARG A 83 -28.47 -17.13 26.56
CA ARG A 83 -29.89 -17.25 26.87
C ARG A 83 -30.06 -16.82 28.34
N ARG A 84 -30.55 -15.60 28.57
CA ARG A 84 -30.93 -15.12 29.90
C ARG A 84 -32.13 -15.94 30.36
N THR A 85 -31.93 -16.74 31.41
CA THR A 85 -33.03 -17.40 32.14
C THR A 85 -33.85 -16.32 32.88
N PRO A 86 -35.19 -16.33 32.84
CA PRO A 86 -35.99 -15.38 33.61
C PRO A 86 -35.98 -15.77 35.11
N PRO A 87 -36.12 -14.80 36.04
CA PRO A 87 -36.21 -15.08 37.46
C PRO A 87 -37.57 -15.71 37.82
N ARG A 88 -37.57 -16.47 38.91
CA ARG A 88 -38.74 -17.17 39.49
C ARG A 88 -39.77 -16.22 40.07
#